data_AF-A0A8T0FB09-F1
#
_entry.id   AF-A0A8T0FB09-F1
#
_cell.length_a   1.000
_cell.length_b   1.000
_cell.length_c   1.000
_cell.angle_alpha   90.00
_cell.angle_beta   90.00
_cell.angle_gamma   90.00
#
_symmetry.space_group_name_H-M   'P 1'
#
loop_
_entity.id
_entity.type
_entity.pdbx_description
1 polymer ?
#
loop_
_entity_poly.entity_id
_entity_poly.type
_entity_poly.pdbx_seq_one_letter_code
_entity_poly.pdbx_strand_id
1 'polypeptide(L)'
;MADEKPTFDDDMRNDVYRFAHDLMTDVVKRSGKYVPFIKVPDPGTFLFTEARRIIVRKFLEKEGAYIEGLVEAYAQNFRPLNYFDMNYLENRDKIVAKFRPEPYSEEGFLKLCAALAHTAACILLRNENCTATVHAMNDVHRLMKAVLSRGTLQCSSLPGNIAALLTPKDVNYQ
;
A
#
# COMPACT_ATOMS: atom_id res chain seq x y z
N MET A 1 22.45 -14.87 24.77
CA MET A 1 22.47 -14.72 23.31
C MET A 1 21.87 -13.35 23.05
N ALA A 2 22.64 -12.43 22.47
CA ALA A 2 22.13 -11.09 22.16
C ALA A 2 21.18 -11.21 20.97
N ASP A 3 19.93 -10.81 21.15
CA ASP A 3 18.99 -10.58 20.04
C ASP A 3 19.55 -9.42 19.22
N GLU A 4 20.29 -9.74 18.15
CA GLU A 4 20.65 -8.75 17.13
C GLU A 4 19.34 -8.28 16.50
N LYS A 5 18.96 -7.04 16.80
CA LYS A 5 17.83 -6.39 16.14
C LYS A 5 18.16 -6.32 14.64
N PRO A 6 17.26 -6.79 13.76
CA PRO A 6 17.49 -6.74 12.33
C PRO A 6 17.80 -5.30 11.91
N THR A 7 18.82 -5.14 11.09
CA THR A 7 19.22 -3.83 10.60
C THR A 7 18.22 -3.32 9.54
N PHE A 8 18.25 -2.03 9.26
CA PHE A 8 17.44 -1.45 8.17
C PHE A 8 17.70 -2.14 6.82
N ASP A 9 18.95 -2.57 6.57
CA ASP A 9 19.33 -3.31 5.37
C ASP A 9 18.76 -4.75 5.35
N ASP A 10 18.64 -5.39 6.52
CA ASP A 10 18.00 -6.72 6.64
C ASP A 10 16.48 -6.63 6.38
N ASP A 11 15.84 -5.54 6.84
CA ASP A 11 14.42 -5.28 6.60
C ASP A 11 14.14 -4.86 5.14
N MET A 12 15.13 -4.35 4.40
CA MET A 12 15.02 -4.02 2.97
C MET A 12 15.27 -5.20 2.02
N ARG A 13 15.98 -6.24 2.47
CA ARG A 13 16.05 -7.55 1.78
C ARG A 13 14.80 -8.41 1.97
N ASN A 14 13.87 -7.97 2.81
CA ASN A 14 12.57 -8.58 2.96
C ASN A 14 11.77 -8.40 1.67
N ASP A 15 11.62 -9.48 0.90
CA ASP A 15 10.88 -9.51 -0.38
C ASP A 15 9.47 -8.88 -0.27
N VAL A 16 8.85 -8.96 0.91
CA VAL A 16 7.53 -8.38 1.20
C VAL A 16 7.58 -6.85 1.27
N TYR A 17 8.61 -6.30 1.92
CA TYR A 17 8.80 -4.85 1.97
C TYR A 17 9.16 -4.32 0.58
N ARG A 18 10.00 -5.05 -0.15
CA ARG A 18 10.35 -4.74 -1.54
C ARG A 18 9.12 -4.72 -2.45
N PHE A 19 8.20 -5.67 -2.30
CA PHE A 19 6.93 -5.64 -3.02
C PHE A 19 6.16 -4.34 -2.79
N ALA A 20 5.99 -3.92 -1.52
CA ALA A 20 5.28 -2.70 -1.18
C ALA A 20 5.96 -1.46 -1.77
N HIS A 21 7.29 -1.42 -1.69
CA HIS A 21 8.12 -0.36 -2.26
C HIS A 21 7.97 -0.28 -3.80
N ASP A 22 8.10 -1.40 -4.50
CA ASP A 22 8.08 -1.43 -5.96
C ASP A 22 6.69 -1.12 -6.52
N LEU A 23 5.64 -1.58 -5.85
CA LEU A 23 4.26 -1.19 -6.14
C LEU A 23 4.08 0.33 -5.97
N MET A 24 4.47 0.88 -4.82
CA MET A 24 4.37 2.31 -4.56
C MET A 24 5.12 3.13 -5.61
N THR A 25 6.33 2.68 -5.97
CA THR A 25 7.16 3.32 -6.99
C THR A 25 6.47 3.34 -8.36
N ASP A 26 5.88 2.22 -8.81
CA ASP A 26 5.19 2.17 -10.10
C ASP A 26 3.93 3.06 -10.11
N VAL A 27 3.15 3.04 -9.02
CA VAL A 27 1.93 3.86 -8.89
C VAL A 27 2.25 5.36 -8.87
N VAL A 28 3.29 5.78 -8.14
CA VAL A 28 3.72 7.18 -8.11
C VAL A 28 4.26 7.64 -9.46
N LYS A 29 5.11 6.81 -10.11
CA LYS A 29 5.65 7.12 -11.45
C LYS A 29 4.54 7.32 -12.48
N ARG A 30 3.47 6.52 -12.41
CA ARG A 30 2.29 6.68 -13.27
C ARG A 30 1.66 8.07 -13.12
N SER A 31 1.69 8.66 -11.94
CA SER A 31 1.14 9.99 -11.67
C SER A 31 2.04 11.14 -12.14
N GLY A 32 3.15 10.86 -12.83
CA GLY A 32 3.99 11.87 -13.48
C GLY A 32 4.99 12.60 -12.57
N LYS A 33 5.07 12.27 -11.27
CA LYS A 33 6.12 12.76 -10.38
C LYS A 33 7.21 11.71 -10.16
N TYR A 34 8.45 12.18 -10.14
CA TYR A 34 9.57 11.42 -9.62
C TYR A 34 9.61 11.61 -8.10
N VAL A 35 9.45 10.53 -7.35
CA VAL A 35 9.74 10.55 -5.91
C VAL A 35 11.12 9.95 -5.72
N PRO A 36 12.03 10.65 -5.01
CA PRO A 36 13.34 10.12 -4.68
C PRO A 36 13.18 8.99 -3.66
N PHE A 37 12.88 7.79 -4.14
CA PHE A 37 12.90 6.60 -3.32
C PHE A 37 14.34 6.16 -3.08
N ILE A 38 14.60 5.63 -1.88
CA ILE A 38 15.90 5.12 -1.47
C ILE A 38 16.30 3.99 -2.43
N LYS A 39 17.56 3.98 -2.86
CA LYS A 39 18.11 2.90 -3.68
C LYS A 39 18.15 1.62 -2.83
N VAL A 40 17.14 0.77 -3.00
CA VAL A 40 17.01 -0.51 -2.28
C VAL A 40 17.91 -1.55 -2.93
N PRO A 41 18.60 -2.41 -2.14
CA PRO A 41 19.31 -3.57 -2.67
C PRO A 41 18.36 -4.51 -3.45
N ASP A 42 18.94 -5.34 -4.33
CA ASP A 42 18.16 -6.30 -5.10
C ASP A 42 17.56 -7.38 -4.18
N PRO A 43 16.25 -7.71 -4.34
CA PRO A 43 15.62 -8.75 -3.54
C PRO A 43 16.13 -10.14 -3.93
N GLY A 44 15.99 -11.09 -3.00
CA GLY A 44 16.19 -12.51 -3.30
C GLY A 44 15.12 -13.04 -4.24
N THR A 45 13.89 -12.53 -4.12
CA THR A 45 12.76 -12.86 -5.02
C THR A 45 11.97 -11.61 -5.42
N PHE A 46 11.82 -11.38 -6.72
CA PHE A 46 10.97 -10.29 -7.22
C PHE A 46 9.48 -10.67 -7.14
N LEU A 47 8.83 -10.25 -6.06
CA LEU A 47 7.39 -10.46 -5.89
C LEU A 47 6.55 -9.49 -6.76
N PHE A 48 7.04 -8.31 -7.13
CA PHE A 48 6.28 -7.40 -8.01
C PHE A 48 6.66 -7.61 -9.47
N THR A 49 6.14 -8.69 -10.06
CA THR A 49 6.44 -9.10 -11.44
C THR A 49 5.73 -8.21 -12.48
N GLU A 50 6.16 -8.30 -13.73
CA GLU A 50 5.54 -7.54 -14.83
C GLU A 50 4.06 -7.90 -15.05
N ALA A 51 3.70 -9.18 -14.88
CA ALA A 51 2.29 -9.60 -14.94
C ALA A 51 1.43 -8.90 -13.88
N ARG A 52 1.95 -8.79 -12.65
CA ARG A 52 1.28 -8.06 -11.56
C ARG A 52 1.21 -6.56 -11.84
N ARG A 53 2.27 -5.98 -12.40
CA ARG A 53 2.30 -4.57 -12.85
C ARG A 53 1.20 -4.27 -13.88
N ILE A 54 1.00 -5.15 -14.85
CA ILE A 54 -0.07 -5.01 -15.87
C ILE A 54 -1.46 -5.01 -15.21
N ILE A 55 -1.71 -5.90 -14.25
CA ILE A 55 -2.97 -5.95 -13.49
C ILE A 55 -3.21 -4.61 -12.77
N VAL A 56 -2.20 -4.11 -12.06
CA VAL A 56 -2.26 -2.84 -11.32
C VAL A 56 -2.57 -1.68 -12.25
N ARG A 57 -1.89 -1.57 -13.40
CA ARG A 57 -2.10 -0.49 -14.37
C ARG A 57 -3.51 -0.49 -14.94
N LYS A 58 -3.99 -1.64 -15.44
CA LYS A 58 -5.35 -1.79 -15.97
C LYS A 58 -6.41 -1.43 -14.92
N PHE A 59 -6.18 -1.84 -13.67
CA PHE A 59 -7.07 -1.50 -12.58
C PHE A 59 -7.11 0.03 -12.32
N LEU A 60 -5.95 0.68 -12.23
CA LEU A 60 -5.89 2.12 -11.97
C LEU A 60 -6.33 2.99 -13.15
N GLU A 61 -6.23 2.50 -14.38
CA GLU A 61 -6.87 3.13 -15.55
C GLU A 61 -8.38 3.17 -15.41
N LYS A 62 -8.98 2.11 -14.88
CA LYS A 62 -10.43 2.00 -14.71
C LYS A 62 -10.93 2.74 -13.47
N GLU A 63 -10.26 2.59 -12.33
CA GLU A 63 -10.79 3.00 -11.01
C GLU A 63 -10.05 4.21 -10.42
N GLY A 64 -8.98 4.70 -11.06
CA GLY A 64 -8.14 5.78 -10.52
C GLY A 64 -8.92 7.07 -10.24
N ALA A 65 -9.78 7.50 -11.18
CA ALA A 65 -10.59 8.70 -11.01
C ALA A 65 -11.57 8.61 -9.82
N TYR A 66 -12.10 7.42 -9.54
CA TYR A 66 -12.95 7.20 -8.36
C TYR A 66 -12.15 7.36 -7.06
N ILE A 67 -10.94 6.79 -7.01
CA ILE A 67 -10.04 6.88 -5.85
C ILE A 67 -9.63 8.34 -5.61
N GLU A 68 -9.25 9.06 -6.67
CA GLU A 68 -8.93 10.49 -6.61
C GLU A 68 -10.09 11.31 -6.04
N GLY A 69 -11.32 11.05 -6.50
CA GLY A 69 -12.52 11.71 -5.99
C GLY A 69 -12.75 11.50 -4.49
N LEU A 70 -12.42 10.32 -3.94
CA LEU A 70 -12.50 10.08 -2.49
C LEU A 70 -11.51 10.94 -1.70
N VAL A 71 -10.27 11.02 -2.17
CA VAL A 71 -9.20 11.84 -1.55
C VAL A 71 -9.57 13.32 -1.56
N GLU A 72 -10.09 13.80 -2.68
CA GLU A 72 -10.50 15.20 -2.84
C GLU A 72 -11.73 15.54 -1.99
N ALA A 73 -12.73 14.67 -1.96
CA ALA A 73 -13.92 14.85 -1.13
C ALA A 73 -13.57 14.95 0.37
N TYR A 74 -12.60 14.18 0.84
CA TYR A 74 -12.12 14.32 2.22
C TYR A 74 -11.41 15.66 2.44
N ALA A 75 -10.49 16.05 1.56
CA ALA A 75 -9.72 17.29 1.69
C ALA A 75 -10.60 18.53 1.72
N GLN A 76 -11.72 18.51 0.98
CA GLN A 76 -12.71 19.60 0.90
C GLN A 76 -13.44 19.88 2.22
N ASN A 77 -13.48 18.92 3.14
CA ASN A 77 -14.10 19.11 4.45
C ASN A 77 -13.28 20.02 5.37
N PHE A 78 -12.06 20.38 4.98
CA PHE A 78 -11.15 21.24 5.73
C PHE A 78 -10.87 22.52 4.93
N ARG A 79 -10.82 23.67 5.62
CA ARG A 79 -10.38 24.94 5.02
C ARG A 79 -9.15 25.49 5.79
N PRO A 80 -8.04 25.78 5.09
CA PRO A 80 -7.77 25.50 3.68
C PRO A 80 -7.75 23.98 3.39
N LEU A 81 -7.83 23.60 2.10
CA LEU A 81 -7.79 22.20 1.66
C LEU A 81 -6.64 21.46 2.32
N ASN A 82 -6.93 20.29 2.89
CA ASN A 82 -5.97 19.60 3.73
C ASN A 82 -5.67 18.17 3.24
N TYR A 83 -4.40 17.95 2.90
CA TYR A 83 -3.84 16.68 2.43
C TYR A 83 -2.76 16.16 3.41
N PHE A 84 -3.11 16.05 4.70
CA PHE A 84 -2.27 15.37 5.71
C PHE A 84 -2.59 13.87 5.81
N ASP A 85 -1.81 13.14 6.62
CA ASP A 85 -1.89 11.69 6.77
C ASP A 85 -3.27 11.18 7.23
N MET A 86 -4.04 12.01 7.94
CA MET A 86 -5.43 11.70 8.29
C MET A 86 -6.32 11.51 7.06
N ASN A 87 -6.07 12.22 5.95
CA ASN A 87 -6.77 12.00 4.69
C ASN A 87 -6.55 10.57 4.17
N TYR A 88 -5.32 10.05 4.32
CA TYR A 88 -5.03 8.66 3.95
C TYR A 88 -5.79 7.70 4.86
N LEU A 89 -5.69 7.86 6.18
CA LEU A 89 -6.29 6.92 7.14
C LEU A 89 -7.81 6.82 6.98
N GLU A 90 -8.48 7.95 6.73
CA GLU A 90 -9.94 8.01 6.54
C GLU A 90 -10.39 7.43 5.19
N ASN A 91 -9.60 7.61 4.14
CA ASN A 91 -9.88 6.99 2.85
C ASN A 91 -9.49 5.51 2.80
N ARG A 92 -8.47 5.10 3.55
CA ARG A 92 -8.00 3.71 3.65
C ARG A 92 -9.16 2.77 3.97
N ASP A 93 -9.95 3.08 5.00
CA ASP A 93 -11.01 2.17 5.44
C ASP A 93 -12.13 2.04 4.38
N LYS A 94 -12.44 3.13 3.67
CA LYS A 94 -13.37 3.13 2.52
C LYS A 94 -12.85 2.30 1.35
N ILE A 95 -11.56 2.45 1.03
CA ILE A 95 -10.86 1.69 -0.01
C ILE A 95 -10.86 0.20 0.32
N VAL A 96 -10.54 -0.16 1.57
CA VAL A 96 -10.54 -1.55 2.04
C VAL A 96 -11.92 -2.16 1.95
N ALA A 97 -12.96 -1.42 2.31
CA ALA A 97 -14.34 -1.89 2.20
C ALA A 97 -14.75 -2.09 0.72
N LYS A 98 -14.40 -1.14 -0.16
CA LYS A 98 -14.79 -1.14 -1.58
C LYS A 98 -14.06 -2.20 -2.41
N PHE A 99 -12.75 -2.31 -2.22
CA PHE A 99 -11.86 -3.20 -2.97
C PHE A 99 -11.45 -4.41 -2.16
N ARG A 100 -12.27 -4.78 -1.16
CA ARG A 100 -12.06 -6.00 -0.38
C ARG A 100 -11.87 -7.16 -1.36
N PRO A 101 -10.72 -7.85 -1.33
CA PRO A 101 -10.49 -8.93 -2.27
C PRO A 101 -11.51 -10.03 -2.01
N GLU A 102 -12.01 -10.60 -3.09
CA GLU A 102 -12.64 -11.91 -3.00
C GLU A 102 -11.63 -12.85 -2.31
N PRO A 103 -12.10 -13.73 -1.42
CA PRO A 103 -11.24 -14.74 -0.83
C PRO A 103 -10.39 -15.40 -1.92
N TYR A 104 -9.09 -15.59 -1.67
CA TYR A 104 -8.17 -16.35 -2.55
C TYR A 104 -7.77 -15.70 -3.88
N SER A 105 -8.26 -14.50 -4.24
CA SER A 105 -7.87 -13.90 -5.53
C SER A 105 -6.59 -13.07 -5.41
N GLU A 106 -5.52 -13.53 -6.06
CA GLU A 106 -4.30 -12.73 -6.24
C GLU A 106 -4.61 -11.40 -6.93
N GLU A 107 -5.48 -11.41 -7.94
CA GLU A 107 -5.91 -10.20 -8.63
C GLU A 107 -6.63 -9.23 -7.69
N GLY A 108 -7.56 -9.70 -6.85
CA GLY A 108 -8.24 -8.85 -5.88
C GLY A 108 -7.27 -8.25 -4.86
N PHE A 109 -6.31 -9.06 -4.39
CA PHE A 109 -5.25 -8.58 -3.49
C PHE A 109 -4.43 -7.46 -4.13
N LEU A 110 -3.98 -7.64 -5.37
CA LEU A 110 -3.21 -6.63 -6.11
C LEU A 110 -4.01 -5.34 -6.30
N LYS A 111 -5.31 -5.45 -6.61
CA LYS A 111 -6.21 -4.29 -6.73
C LYS A 111 -6.33 -3.52 -5.42
N LEU A 112 -6.48 -4.21 -4.29
CA LEU A 112 -6.51 -3.55 -2.98
C LEU A 112 -5.19 -2.82 -2.70
N CYS A 113 -4.05 -3.50 -2.87
CA CYS A 113 -2.74 -2.87 -2.66
C CYS A 113 -2.54 -1.66 -3.58
N ALA A 114 -2.93 -1.77 -4.85
CA ALA A 114 -2.87 -0.67 -5.81
C ALA A 114 -3.75 0.52 -5.39
N ALA A 115 -4.96 0.26 -4.89
CA ALA A 115 -5.87 1.30 -4.44
C ALA A 115 -5.33 2.05 -3.21
N LEU A 116 -4.73 1.35 -2.25
CA LEU A 116 -4.05 1.94 -1.10
C LEU A 116 -2.85 2.81 -1.56
N ALA A 117 -2.01 2.26 -2.43
CA ALA A 117 -0.85 2.97 -2.97
C ALA A 117 -1.27 4.22 -3.75
N HIS A 118 -2.33 4.13 -4.56
CA HIS A 118 -2.82 5.25 -5.35
C HIS A 118 -3.42 6.36 -4.47
N THR A 119 -4.18 5.98 -3.43
CA THR A 119 -4.68 6.93 -2.42
C THR A 119 -3.54 7.74 -1.80
N ALA A 120 -2.48 7.07 -1.36
CA ALA A 120 -1.31 7.74 -0.80
C ALA A 120 -0.57 8.61 -1.83
N ALA A 121 -0.43 8.12 -3.07
CA ALA A 121 0.16 8.89 -4.16
C ALA A 121 -0.63 10.18 -4.43
N CYS A 122 -1.96 10.13 -4.47
CA CYS A 122 -2.81 11.30 -4.63
C CYS A 122 -2.51 12.36 -3.57
N ILE A 123 -2.43 11.96 -2.30
CA ILE A 123 -2.14 12.87 -1.17
C ILE A 123 -0.73 13.46 -1.31
N LEU A 124 0.27 12.63 -1.59
CA LEU A 124 1.66 13.07 -1.79
C LEU A 124 1.79 14.11 -2.90
N LEU A 125 1.07 13.92 -4.02
CA LEU A 125 1.11 14.86 -5.15
C LEU A 125 0.63 16.26 -4.78
N ARG A 126 -0.31 16.37 -3.82
CA ARG A 126 -0.83 17.64 -3.31
C ARG A 126 -0.06 18.16 -2.09
N ASN A 127 0.60 17.30 -1.33
CA ASN A 127 1.40 17.65 -0.17
C ASN A 127 2.62 16.73 -0.01
N GLU A 128 3.79 17.22 -0.44
CA GLU A 128 5.04 16.44 -0.43
C GLU A 128 5.60 16.20 0.98
N ASN A 129 5.12 16.95 1.98
CA ASN A 129 5.53 16.79 3.39
C ASN A 129 4.70 15.75 4.16
N CYS A 130 3.74 15.08 3.50
CA CYS A 130 2.96 14.01 4.14
C CYS A 130 3.75 12.70 4.22
N THR A 131 3.34 11.82 5.14
CA THR A 131 3.88 10.46 5.30
C THR A 131 2.90 9.39 4.80
N ALA A 132 1.86 9.77 4.06
CA ALA A 132 0.85 8.85 3.50
C ALA A 132 1.45 7.66 2.74
N THR A 133 2.53 7.85 1.99
CA THR A 133 3.21 6.75 1.30
C THR A 133 3.85 5.75 2.25
N VAL A 134 4.38 6.20 3.38
CA VAL A 134 4.91 5.32 4.45
C VAL A 134 3.78 4.49 5.05
N HIS A 135 2.63 5.12 5.35
CA HIS A 135 1.46 4.40 5.85
C HIS A 135 0.97 3.34 4.85
N ALA A 136 0.83 3.69 3.57
CA ALA A 136 0.42 2.74 2.54
C ALA A 136 1.42 1.60 2.33
N MET A 137 2.73 1.88 2.34
CA MET A 137 3.75 0.82 2.27
C MET A 137 3.65 -0.13 3.46
N ASN A 138 3.44 0.40 4.68
CA ASN A 138 3.25 -0.42 5.88
C ASN A 138 2.00 -1.29 5.79
N ASP A 139 0.88 -0.75 5.31
CA ASP A 139 -0.36 -1.51 5.13
C ASP A 139 -0.17 -2.63 4.09
N VAL A 140 0.44 -2.34 2.95
CA VAL A 140 0.74 -3.36 1.92
C VAL A 140 1.69 -4.42 2.44
N HIS A 141 2.74 -4.04 3.17
CA HIS A 141 3.68 -4.96 3.80
C HIS A 141 2.97 -5.90 4.80
N ARG A 142 2.08 -5.37 5.66
CA ARG A 142 1.28 -6.19 6.58
C ARG A 142 0.34 -7.13 5.85
N LEU A 143 -0.35 -6.67 4.81
CA LEU A 143 -1.24 -7.48 3.99
C LEU A 143 -0.48 -8.64 3.33
N MET A 144 0.68 -8.35 2.74
CA MET A 144 1.51 -9.37 2.10
C MET A 144 2.08 -10.37 3.11
N LYS A 145 2.56 -9.93 4.29
CA LYS A 145 2.96 -10.85 5.38
C LYS A 145 1.81 -11.77 5.80
N ALA A 146 0.61 -11.23 5.97
CA ALA A 146 -0.57 -12.00 6.34
C ALA A 146 -0.93 -13.06 5.28
N VAL A 147 -0.84 -12.71 3.99
CA VAL A 147 -1.08 -13.66 2.90
C VAL A 147 -0.02 -14.76 2.87
N LEU A 148 1.27 -14.39 2.91
CA LEU A 148 2.37 -15.36 2.81
C LEU A 148 2.47 -16.29 4.02
N SER A 149 2.14 -15.82 5.22
CA SER A 149 2.09 -16.65 6.43
C SER A 149 1.09 -17.82 6.35
N ARG A 150 0.17 -17.80 5.38
CA ARG A 150 -0.85 -18.83 5.15
C ARG A 150 -0.55 -19.73 3.96
N GLY A 151 0.61 -19.57 3.33
CA GLY A 151 1.01 -20.27 2.10
C GLY A 151 1.25 -19.30 0.94
N THR A 152 1.36 -19.84 -0.28
CA THR A 152 1.54 -19.03 -1.49
C THR A 152 0.24 -18.31 -1.87
N LEU A 153 0.34 -17.17 -2.58
CA LEU A 153 -0.79 -16.44 -3.18
C LEU A 153 -1.75 -17.32 -4.01
N GLN A 154 -1.31 -18.51 -4.42
CA GLN A 154 -2.12 -19.52 -5.14
C GLN A 154 -3.03 -20.39 -4.25
N CYS A 155 -2.89 -20.38 -2.91
CA CYS A 155 -3.61 -21.32 -2.02
C CYS A 155 -4.19 -20.71 -0.72
N SER A 156 -4.13 -19.39 -0.50
CA SER A 156 -4.39 -18.86 0.85
C SER A 156 -5.88 -18.70 1.19
N SER A 157 -6.41 -19.72 1.89
CA SER A 157 -7.36 -19.68 3.03
C SER A 157 -7.93 -18.34 3.55
N LEU A 158 -9.02 -17.75 3.05
CA LEU A 158 -9.70 -16.66 3.81
C LEU A 158 -11.20 -16.88 4.03
N PRO A 159 -11.54 -17.15 5.30
CA PRO A 159 -12.54 -16.38 6.05
C PRO A 159 -11.79 -15.63 7.17
N GLY A 160 -11.36 -14.40 6.89
CA GLY A 160 -10.68 -13.54 7.87
C GLY A 160 -10.93 -12.08 7.56
N ASN A 161 -11.28 -11.30 8.58
CA ASN A 161 -11.68 -9.91 8.43
C ASN A 161 -10.43 -9.05 8.11
N ILE A 162 -10.17 -8.79 6.82
CA ILE A 162 -9.01 -8.00 6.34
C ILE A 162 -8.96 -6.62 7.01
N ALA A 163 -10.11 -6.05 7.35
CA ALA A 163 -10.20 -4.81 8.12
C ALA A 163 -9.46 -4.89 9.47
N ALA A 164 -9.48 -6.04 10.15
CA ALA A 164 -8.81 -6.26 11.43
C ALA A 164 -7.28 -6.42 11.31
N LEU A 165 -6.73 -6.57 10.10
CA LEU A 165 -5.28 -6.57 9.85
C LEU A 165 -4.72 -5.16 9.61
N LEU A 166 -5.59 -4.20 9.31
CA LEU A 166 -5.27 -2.81 9.04
C LEU A 166 -5.61 -1.87 10.20
N THR A 167 -6.26 -2.38 11.24
CA THR A 167 -6.36 -1.66 12.51
C THR A 167 -4.97 -1.51 13.12
N PRO A 168 -4.62 -0.33 13.68
CA PRO A 168 -3.40 -0.20 14.45
C PRO A 168 -3.46 -1.18 15.63
N LYS A 169 -2.57 -2.18 15.64
CA LYS A 169 -2.19 -2.81 16.91
C LYS A 169 -1.15 -1.90 17.52
N ASP A 170 -1.58 -1.11 18.50
CA ASP A 170 -0.73 -0.37 19.43
C ASP A 170 0.44 0.37 18.77
N VAL A 171 0.13 1.49 18.09
CA VAL A 171 1.13 2.56 17.97
C VAL A 171 1.04 3.35 19.26
N ASN A 172 1.85 2.97 20.26
CA ASN A 172 2.14 3.84 21.38
C ASN A 172 2.81 5.10 20.81
N TYR A 173 2.04 6.18 20.67
CA TYR A 173 2.58 7.52 20.60
C TYR A 173 3.07 7.86 22.01
N GLN A 174 4.34 7.60 22.28
CA GLN A 174 5.08 8.30 23.32
C GLN A 174 5.77 9.51 22.70
#